data_AF-A0A2V8EXM7-F1
#
_entry.id   AF-A0A2V8EXM7-F1
#
_cell.length_a   1.000
_cell.length_b   1.000
_cell.length_c   1.000
_cell.angle_alpha   90.00
_cell.angle_beta   90.00
_cell.angle_gamma   90.00
#
_symmetry.space_group_name_H-M   'P 1'
#
loop_
_entity.id
_entity.type
_entity.pdbx_description
1 polymer ?
#
loop_
_entity_poly.entity_id
_entity_poly.type
_entity_poly.pdbx_seq_one_letter_code
_entity_poly.pdbx_strand_id
1 'polypeptide(L)'
;MVCGVGVARAEVIDRVLAVVGGQLITLTDVIAARDLRLVAPPTGADPTRDLLSKLIDRELVLAEVERYAPPEPTADAVDAEVRRVRARFDSDEAFAAALVRSGIDEKHLRETLRQDLRIRAYLDQRFAAAGDRRAAAQEEWLGGLRRRGDVIDVYLPSR
;
A
#
# COMPACT_ATOMS: atom_id res chain seq x y z
N MET A 1 28.29 -42.15 18.69
CA MET A 1 27.04 -41.56 18.19
C MET A 1 26.97 -40.14 18.73
N VAL A 2 27.26 -39.14 17.90
CA VAL A 2 27.20 -37.72 18.27
C VAL A 2 26.22 -37.06 17.32
N CYS A 3 25.07 -36.62 17.82
CA CYS A 3 24.11 -35.83 17.07
C CYS A 3 24.59 -34.37 17.06
N GLY A 4 25.07 -33.91 15.91
CA GLY A 4 25.30 -32.49 15.68
C GLY A 4 23.96 -31.77 15.56
N VAL A 5 23.65 -30.87 16.51
CA VAL A 5 22.52 -29.96 16.40
C VAL A 5 22.93 -28.88 15.39
N GLY A 6 22.42 -28.98 14.16
CA GLY A 6 22.51 -27.91 13.19
C GLY A 6 21.63 -26.75 13.64
N VAL A 7 22.24 -25.59 13.92
CA VAL A 7 21.49 -24.34 14.08
C VAL A 7 20.93 -24.00 12.70
N ALA A 8 19.64 -24.29 12.50
CA ALA A 8 18.91 -23.76 11.36
C ALA A 8 18.88 -22.23 11.51
N ARG A 9 19.60 -21.50 10.66
CA ARG A 9 19.35 -20.07 10.50
C ARG A 9 17.95 -19.95 9.91
N ALA A 10 17.01 -19.42 10.69
CA ALA A 10 15.72 -19.03 10.16
C ALA A 10 15.96 -17.96 9.09
N GLU A 11 15.70 -18.31 7.84
CA GLU A 11 15.71 -17.37 6.72
C GLU A 11 14.49 -16.45 6.89
N VAL A 12 14.74 -15.16 7.08
CA VAL A 12 13.66 -14.16 7.07
C VAL A 12 13.30 -13.91 5.62
N ILE A 13 12.22 -14.54 5.15
CA ILE A 13 11.76 -14.46 3.75
C ILE A 13 11.30 -13.03 3.43
N ASP A 14 10.33 -12.52 4.18
CA ASP A 14 9.90 -11.11 4.14
C ASP A 14 9.37 -10.70 5.52
N ARG A 15 9.69 -9.49 5.97
CA ARG A 15 9.31 -9.01 7.29
C ARG A 15 7.90 -8.42 7.23
N VAL A 16 6.98 -9.01 7.98
CA VAL A 16 5.66 -8.42 8.24
C VAL A 16 5.83 -7.18 9.12
N LEU A 17 5.23 -6.07 8.72
CA LEU A 17 5.27 -4.79 9.44
C LEU A 17 3.91 -4.44 10.08
N ALA A 18 2.81 -4.85 9.47
CA ALA A 18 1.48 -4.76 10.06
C ALA A 18 0.55 -5.85 9.51
N VAL A 19 -0.55 -6.09 10.23
CA VAL A 19 -1.70 -6.86 9.74
C VAL A 19 -2.93 -5.98 9.86
N VAL A 20 -3.69 -5.83 8.76
CA VAL A 20 -4.90 -5.00 8.71
C VAL A 20 -6.07 -5.84 8.21
N GLY A 21 -7.03 -6.14 9.08
CA GLY A 21 -8.19 -6.98 8.74
C GLY A 21 -7.79 -8.35 8.16
N GLY A 22 -6.67 -8.91 8.62
CA GLY A 22 -6.10 -10.17 8.12
C GLY A 22 -5.21 -10.05 6.88
N GLN A 23 -5.08 -8.87 6.27
CA GLN A 23 -4.11 -8.62 5.19
C GLN A 23 -2.75 -8.26 5.76
N LEU A 24 -1.68 -8.88 5.27
CA LEU A 24 -0.31 -8.58 5.68
C LEU A 24 0.20 -7.37 4.91
N ILE A 25 0.90 -6.47 5.61
CA ILE A 25 1.72 -5.43 5.00
C ILE A 25 3.17 -5.74 5.36
N THR A 26 4.01 -5.96 4.35
CA THR A 26 5.41 -6.36 4.52
C THR A 26 6.39 -5.21 4.27
N LEU A 27 7.67 -5.47 4.51
CA LEU A 27 8.74 -4.54 4.17
C LEU A 27 8.85 -4.35 2.65
N THR A 28 8.64 -5.42 1.88
CA THR A 28 8.59 -5.35 0.41
C THR A 28 7.50 -4.41 -0.06
N ASP A 29 6.31 -4.44 0.54
CA ASP A 29 5.21 -3.53 0.19
C ASP A 29 5.59 -2.05 0.42
N VAL A 30 6.25 -1.76 1.55
CA VAL A 30 6.74 -0.40 1.86
C VAL A 30 7.82 0.04 0.87
N ILE A 31 8.74 -0.84 0.52
CA ILE A 31 9.78 -0.56 -0.48
C ILE A 31 9.14 -0.32 -1.85
N ALA A 32 8.17 -1.15 -2.26
CA ALA A 32 7.45 -1.00 -3.51
C ALA A 32 6.70 0.33 -3.59
N ALA A 33 5.96 0.69 -2.55
CA ALA A 33 5.23 1.95 -2.49
C ALA A 33 6.16 3.17 -2.62
N ARG A 34 7.37 3.09 -2.05
CA ARG A 34 8.40 4.13 -2.16
C ARG A 34 9.04 4.17 -3.55
N ASP A 35 9.60 3.05 -3.99
CA ASP A 35 10.42 2.97 -5.20
C ASP A 35 9.58 3.24 -6.46
N LEU A 36 8.31 2.82 -6.46
CA LEU A 36 7.33 3.09 -7.51
C LEU A 36 6.58 4.41 -7.32
N ARG A 37 6.89 5.15 -6.25
CA ARG A 37 6.30 6.45 -5.90
C ARG A 37 4.77 6.40 -5.87
N LEU A 38 4.19 5.31 -5.36
CA LEU A 38 2.75 5.06 -5.36
C LEU A 38 2.02 5.92 -4.31
N VAL A 39 2.71 6.24 -3.23
CA VAL A 39 2.21 7.13 -2.17
C VAL A 39 3.04 8.41 -2.12
N ALA A 40 2.49 9.46 -1.52
CA ALA A 40 3.22 10.70 -1.31
C ALA A 40 4.53 10.43 -0.54
N PRO A 41 5.62 11.17 -0.83
CA PRO A 41 6.90 10.99 -0.13
C PRO A 41 6.74 11.10 1.40
N PRO A 42 7.52 10.33 2.18
CA PRO A 42 7.56 10.50 3.63
C PRO A 42 8.17 11.86 3.99
N THR A 43 7.77 12.42 5.13
CA THR A 43 8.21 13.76 5.59
C THR A 43 8.70 13.76 7.04
N GLY A 44 8.44 12.69 7.79
CA GLY A 44 8.87 12.48 9.15
C GLY A 44 10.29 11.93 9.28
N ALA A 45 10.75 11.82 10.53
CA ALA A 45 12.08 11.33 10.87
C ALA A 45 12.27 9.83 10.58
N ASP A 46 11.18 9.06 10.51
CA ASP A 46 11.15 7.65 10.17
C ASP A 46 10.36 7.43 8.86
N PRO A 47 11.05 7.41 7.71
CA PRO A 47 10.41 7.22 6.41
C PRO A 47 9.63 5.91 6.28
N THR A 48 10.10 4.83 6.91
CA THR A 48 9.45 3.53 6.84
C THR A 48 8.13 3.56 7.61
N ARG A 49 8.13 4.14 8.82
CA ARG A 49 6.91 4.32 9.61
C ARG A 49 5.87 5.17 8.88
N ASP A 50 6.28 6.26 8.26
CA ASP A 50 5.39 7.15 7.51
C ASP A 50 4.70 6.42 6.34
N LEU A 51 5.47 5.67 5.57
CA LEU A 51 4.96 4.90 4.43
C LEU A 51 4.06 3.76 4.90
N LEU A 52 4.46 3.02 5.93
CA LEU A 52 3.64 1.98 6.55
C LEU A 52 2.29 2.53 7.00
N SER A 53 2.28 3.70 7.65
CA SER A 53 1.04 4.34 8.09
C SER A 53 0.08 4.60 6.92
N LYS A 54 0.60 5.04 5.77
CA LYS A 54 -0.20 5.27 4.54
C LYS A 54 -0.73 3.95 3.95
N LEU A 55 0.06 2.87 4.00
CA LEU A 55 -0.40 1.55 3.56
C LEU A 55 -1.47 0.97 4.50
N ILE A 56 -1.35 1.17 5.82
CA ILE A 56 -2.39 0.80 6.78
C ILE A 56 -3.70 1.53 6.46
N ASP A 57 -3.64 2.83 6.18
CA ASP A 57 -4.82 3.60 5.77
C ASP A 57 -5.44 3.06 4.49
N ARG A 58 -4.61 2.78 3.50
CA ARG A 58 -5.05 2.19 2.22
C ARG A 58 -5.80 0.89 2.45
N GLU A 59 -5.26 -0.03 3.25
CA GLU A 59 -5.91 -1.32 3.54
C GLU A 59 -7.21 -1.17 4.34
N LEU A 60 -7.27 -0.24 5.30
CA LEU A 60 -8.51 0.06 6.02
C LEU A 60 -9.60 0.58 5.07
N VAL A 61 -9.24 1.44 4.12
CA VAL A 61 -10.19 1.93 3.11
C VAL A 61 -10.58 0.81 2.15
N LEU A 62 -9.62 -0.02 1.71
CA LEU A 62 -9.89 -1.15 0.83
C LEU A 62 -10.86 -2.15 1.48
N ALA A 63 -10.75 -2.40 2.78
CA ALA A 63 -11.70 -3.22 3.52
C ALA A 63 -13.14 -2.67 3.48
N GLU A 64 -13.31 -1.34 3.48
CA GLU A 64 -14.64 -0.72 3.30
C GLU A 64 -15.10 -0.75 1.83
N VAL A 65 -14.16 -0.64 0.88
CA VAL A 65 -14.41 -0.80 -0.57
C VAL A 65 -14.95 -2.19 -0.87
N GLU A 66 -14.35 -3.26 -0.32
CA GLU A 66 -14.81 -4.64 -0.57
C GLU A 66 -16.21 -4.91 -0.02
N ARG A 67 -16.62 -4.24 1.05
CA ARG A 67 -17.99 -4.34 1.58
C ARG A 67 -19.02 -3.66 0.68
N TYR A 68 -18.63 -2.56 0.05
CA TYR A 68 -19.52 -1.79 -0.81
C TYR A 68 -19.51 -2.26 -2.27
N ALA A 69 -18.41 -2.90 -2.69
CA ALA A 69 -18.17 -3.43 -4.03
C ALA A 69 -18.49 -2.43 -5.16
N PRO A 70 -17.75 -1.30 -5.24
CA PRO A 70 -17.92 -0.37 -6.35
C PRO A 70 -17.62 -1.05 -7.69
N PRO A 71 -18.14 -0.51 -8.82
CA PRO A 71 -17.87 -1.04 -10.14
C PRO A 71 -16.38 -1.20 -10.41
N GLU A 72 -16.02 -2.29 -11.08
CA GLU A 72 -14.65 -2.57 -11.43
C GLU A 72 -14.14 -1.55 -12.47
N PRO A 73 -12.94 -0.95 -12.29
CA PRO A 73 -12.32 -0.13 -13.32
C PRO A 73 -12.09 -0.91 -14.62
N THR A 74 -12.16 -0.21 -15.75
CA THR A 74 -11.86 -0.79 -17.06
C THR A 74 -10.37 -1.09 -17.20
N ALA A 75 -10.01 -2.05 -18.07
CA ALA A 75 -8.62 -2.35 -18.38
C ALA A 75 -7.85 -1.10 -18.87
N ASP A 76 -8.48 -0.29 -19.74
CA ASP A 76 -7.91 0.96 -20.24
C ASP A 76 -7.63 1.98 -19.13
N ALA A 77 -8.47 2.03 -18.09
CA ALA A 77 -8.25 2.90 -16.94
C ALA A 77 -7.02 2.46 -16.14
N VAL A 78 -6.86 1.15 -15.93
CA VAL A 78 -5.66 0.59 -15.28
C VAL A 78 -4.42 0.85 -16.14
N ASP A 79 -4.48 0.65 -17.46
CA ASP A 79 -3.38 0.95 -18.38
C ASP A 79 -2.97 2.43 -18.33
N ALA A 80 -3.95 3.33 -18.21
CA ALA A 80 -3.68 4.75 -18.07
C ALA A 80 -2.97 5.07 -16.75
N GLU A 81 -3.31 4.41 -15.65
CA GLU A 81 -2.57 4.53 -14.38
C GLU A 81 -1.15 3.97 -14.48
N VAL A 82 -0.94 2.82 -15.13
CA VAL A 82 0.41 2.26 -15.35
C VAL A 82 1.27 3.26 -16.13
N ARG A 83 0.72 3.84 -17.21
CA ARG A 83 1.43 4.90 -17.97
C ARG A 83 1.75 6.12 -17.10
N ARG A 84 0.83 6.54 -16.21
CA ARG A 84 1.07 7.64 -15.26
C ARG A 84 2.18 7.32 -14.27
N VAL A 85 2.25 6.10 -13.76
CA VAL A 85 3.33 5.67 -12.86
C VAL A 85 4.66 5.63 -13.60
N ARG A 86 4.70 5.03 -14.79
CA ARG A 86 5.91 4.97 -15.64
C ARG A 86 6.45 6.37 -15.98
N ALA A 87 5.57 7.32 -16.28
CA ALA A 87 5.95 8.71 -16.57
C ALA A 87 6.60 9.46 -15.39
N ARG A 88 6.61 8.88 -14.18
CA ARG A 88 7.34 9.45 -13.03
C ARG A 88 8.84 9.16 -13.09
N PHE A 89 9.28 8.30 -14.00
CA PHE A 89 10.66 7.87 -14.16
C PHE A 89 11.31 8.54 -15.36
N ASP A 90 12.62 8.73 -15.28
CA ASP A 90 13.39 9.37 -16.35
C ASP A 90 13.48 8.51 -17.62
N SER A 91 13.33 7.19 -17.48
CA SER A 91 13.29 6.25 -18.60
C SER A 91 12.53 4.96 -18.28
N ASP A 92 12.24 4.18 -19.31
CA ASP A 92 11.62 2.85 -19.19
C ASP A 92 12.52 1.87 -18.43
N GLU A 93 13.84 1.95 -18.62
CA GLU A 93 14.82 1.16 -17.88
C GLU A 93 14.84 1.53 -16.40
N ALA A 94 14.69 2.82 -16.08
CA ALA A 94 14.62 3.27 -14.68
C ALA A 94 13.34 2.75 -13.99
N PHE A 95 12.22 2.72 -14.71
CA PHE A 95 10.98 2.11 -14.24
C PHE A 95 11.11 0.59 -14.05
N ALA A 96 11.67 -0.12 -15.03
CA ALA A 96 11.91 -1.56 -14.93
C ALA A 96 12.86 -1.90 -13.76
N ALA A 97 13.91 -1.11 -13.56
CA ALA A 97 14.81 -1.27 -12.42
C ALA A 97 14.09 -1.03 -11.08
N ALA A 98 13.10 -0.12 -11.03
CA ALA A 98 12.29 0.08 -9.83
C ALA A 98 11.38 -1.10 -9.52
N LEU A 99 10.76 -1.72 -10.53
CA LEU A 99 10.02 -2.99 -10.37
C LEU A 99 10.92 -4.10 -9.79
N VAL A 100 12.12 -4.28 -10.37
CA VAL A 100 13.08 -5.28 -9.87
C VAL A 100 13.50 -5.01 -8.43
N ARG A 101 13.85 -3.77 -8.07
CA ARG A 101 14.25 -3.42 -6.69
C ARG A 101 13.12 -3.57 -5.68
N SER A 102 11.89 -3.34 -6.11
CA SER A 102 10.70 -3.51 -5.26
C SER A 102 10.24 -4.96 -5.14
N GLY A 103 10.82 -5.89 -5.90
CA GLY A 103 10.46 -7.30 -5.84
C GLY A 103 9.09 -7.62 -6.43
N ILE A 104 8.45 -6.67 -7.12
CA ILE A 104 7.14 -6.85 -7.74
C ILE A 104 7.24 -6.82 -9.27
N ASP A 105 6.33 -7.53 -9.92
CA ASP A 105 6.17 -7.49 -11.37
C ASP A 105 5.10 -6.48 -11.80
N GLU A 106 4.96 -6.30 -13.11
CA GLU A 106 3.94 -5.39 -13.66
C GLU A 106 2.51 -5.86 -13.33
N LYS A 107 2.28 -7.17 -13.19
CA LYS A 107 0.96 -7.71 -12.82
C LYS A 107 0.55 -7.25 -11.42
N HIS A 108 1.46 -7.33 -10.45
CA HIS A 108 1.23 -6.84 -9.09
C HIS A 108 1.02 -5.33 -9.05
N LEU A 109 1.80 -4.56 -9.83
CA LEU A 109 1.57 -3.12 -9.96
C LEU A 109 0.17 -2.82 -10.51
N ARG A 110 -0.26 -3.52 -11.57
CA ARG A 110 -1.60 -3.35 -12.16
C ARG A 110 -2.70 -3.64 -11.16
N GLU A 111 -2.55 -4.70 -10.35
CA GLU A 111 -3.50 -5.03 -9.28
C GLU A 111 -3.56 -3.93 -8.22
N THR A 112 -2.42 -3.39 -7.81
CA THR A 112 -2.35 -2.26 -6.88
C THR A 112 -3.09 -1.03 -7.43
N LEU A 113 -2.87 -0.70 -8.70
CA LEU A 113 -3.50 0.45 -9.34
C LEU A 113 -5.01 0.25 -9.58
N ARG A 114 -5.44 -0.99 -9.84
CA ARG A 114 -6.85 -1.38 -9.89
C ARG A 114 -7.55 -1.11 -8.56
N GLN A 115 -6.95 -1.54 -7.46
CA GLN A 115 -7.45 -1.27 -6.11
C GLN A 115 -7.46 0.23 -5.79
N ASP A 116 -6.42 0.97 -6.18
CA ASP A 116 -6.37 2.42 -5.98
C ASP A 116 -7.50 3.15 -6.73
N LEU A 117 -7.83 2.70 -7.95
CA LEU A 117 -8.98 3.24 -8.71
C LEU A 117 -10.30 2.95 -8.01
N ARG A 118 -10.49 1.74 -7.44
CA ARG A 118 -11.68 1.40 -6.66
C ARG A 118 -11.79 2.23 -5.39
N ILE A 119 -10.67 2.45 -4.69
CA ILE A 119 -10.59 3.35 -3.53
C ILE A 119 -11.00 4.77 -3.92
N ARG A 120 -10.44 5.33 -5.00
CA ARG A 120 -10.79 6.68 -5.47
C ARG A 120 -12.27 6.80 -5.79
N ALA A 121 -12.83 5.87 -6.56
CA ALA A 121 -14.26 5.87 -6.92
C ALA A 121 -15.16 5.79 -5.68
N TYR A 122 -14.82 4.92 -4.72
CA TYR A 122 -15.54 4.79 -3.45
C TYR A 122 -15.51 6.10 -2.64
N LEU A 123 -14.33 6.69 -2.48
CA LEU A 123 -14.18 7.95 -1.74
C LEU A 123 -14.90 9.11 -2.45
N ASP A 124 -14.86 9.16 -3.78
CA ASP A 124 -15.61 10.12 -4.62
C ASP A 124 -17.09 10.05 -4.34
N GLN A 125 -17.69 8.85 -4.42
CA GLN A 125 -19.09 8.65 -4.12
C GLN A 125 -19.43 8.95 -2.64
N ARG A 126 -18.66 8.40 -1.70
CA ARG A 126 -18.93 8.51 -0.26
C ARG A 126 -18.96 9.96 0.22
N PHE A 127 -18.07 10.79 -0.30
CA PHE A 127 -17.92 12.18 0.12
C PHE A 127 -18.38 13.19 -0.94
N ALA A 128 -19.20 12.78 -1.90
CA ALA A 128 -19.69 13.64 -2.98
C ALA A 128 -20.42 14.89 -2.46
N ALA A 129 -21.18 14.75 -1.38
CA ALA A 129 -21.97 15.82 -0.77
C ALA A 129 -21.17 16.75 0.18
N ALA A 130 -19.89 16.47 0.43
CA ALA A 130 -19.11 17.20 1.43
C ALA A 130 -18.57 18.57 0.95
N GLY A 131 -18.56 18.82 -0.37
CA GLY A 131 -18.07 20.07 -0.96
C GLY A 131 -16.67 20.44 -0.46
N ASP A 132 -16.49 21.70 -0.03
CA ASP A 132 -15.21 22.21 0.48
C ASP A 132 -14.72 21.49 1.74
N ARG A 133 -15.61 20.83 2.49
CA ARG A 133 -15.25 20.06 3.70
C ARG A 133 -14.83 18.63 3.40
N ARG A 134 -14.73 18.24 2.13
CA ARG A 134 -14.40 16.86 1.72
C ARG A 134 -13.13 16.33 2.36
N ALA A 135 -12.05 17.11 2.36
CA ALA A 135 -10.78 16.70 2.94
C ALA A 135 -10.89 16.44 4.46
N ALA A 136 -11.49 17.37 5.20
CA ALA A 136 -11.71 17.22 6.65
C ALA A 136 -12.61 16.02 6.97
N ALA A 137 -13.67 15.80 6.20
CA ALA A 137 -14.58 14.67 6.37
C ALA A 137 -13.89 13.32 6.08
N GLN A 138 -13.01 13.27 5.08
CA GLN A 138 -12.19 12.10 4.78
C GLN A 138 -11.22 11.79 5.91
N GLU A 139 -10.52 12.80 6.42
CA GLU A 139 -9.56 12.64 7.53
C GLU A 139 -10.25 12.18 8.81
N GLU A 140 -11.37 12.81 9.18
CA GLU A 140 -12.17 12.42 10.36
C GLU A 140 -12.63 10.96 10.26
N TRP A 141 -13.15 10.57 9.09
CA TRP A 141 -13.61 9.21 8.83
C TRP A 141 -12.46 8.20 8.86
N LEU A 142 -11.31 8.53 8.28
CA LEU A 142 -10.11 7.69 8.30
C LEU A 142 -9.55 7.53 9.72
N GLY A 143 -9.56 8.60 10.51
CA GLY A 143 -9.25 8.54 11.95
C GLY A 143 -10.24 7.63 12.70
N GLY A 144 -11.52 7.68 12.31
CA GLY A 144 -12.54 6.74 12.78
C GLY A 144 -12.23 5.29 12.42
N LEU A 145 -11.83 5.00 11.17
CA LEU A 145 -11.39 3.68 10.72
C LEU A 145 -10.22 3.17 11.53
N ARG A 146 -9.16 3.97 11.71
CA ARG A 146 -7.98 3.58 12.50
C ARG A 146 -8.32 3.18 13.93
N ARG A 147 -9.30 3.85 14.56
CA ARG A 147 -9.69 3.55 15.96
C ARG A 147 -10.45 2.24 16.11
N ARG A 148 -11.13 1.78 15.07
CA ARG A 148 -12.07 0.64 15.14
C ARG A 148 -11.72 -0.52 14.23
N GLY A 149 -10.79 -0.31 13.29
CA GLY A 149 -10.26 -1.33 12.41
C GLY A 149 -9.36 -2.28 13.17
N ASP A 150 -9.32 -3.53 12.73
CA ASP A 150 -8.40 -4.52 13.24
C ASP A 150 -7.00 -4.27 12.63
N VAL A 151 -6.14 -3.61 13.41
CA VAL A 151 -4.76 -3.28 13.02
C VAL A 151 -3.81 -3.82 14.07
N ILE A 152 -3.00 -4.80 13.67
CA ILE A 152 -1.88 -5.31 14.46
C ILE A 152 -0.61 -4.68 13.89
N ASP A 153 -0.09 -3.66 14.56
CA ASP A 153 1.16 -2.98 14.19
C ASP A 153 2.34 -3.70 14.87
N VAL A 154 3.21 -4.31 14.07
CA VAL A 154 4.40 -5.05 14.55
C VAL A 154 5.69 -4.32 14.19
N TYR A 155 5.59 -3.08 13.70
CA TYR A 155 6.74 -2.30 13.28
C TYR A 155 7.61 -1.91 14.49
N LEU A 156 8.89 -2.27 14.39
CA LEU A 156 9.93 -1.84 15.31
C LEU A 156 10.92 -0.99 14.53
N PRO A 157 11.17 0.26 14.95
CA PRO A 157 12.18 1.10 14.32
C PRO A 157 13.53 0.38 14.34
N SER A 158 14.22 0.38 13.21
CA SER A 158 15.61 -0.04 13.17
C SER A 158 16.42 0.94 14.03
N ARG A 159 17.14 0.41 15.03
CA ARG A 159 18.05 1.22 15.87
C ARG A 159 19.17 1.83 15.05
#